data_AF-U2WRJ6-F1
#
_entry.id   AF-U2WRJ6-F1
#
_cell.length_a   1.000
_cell.length_b   1.000
_cell.length_c   1.000
_cell.angle_alpha   90.00
_cell.angle_beta   90.00
_cell.angle_gamma   90.00
#
_symmetry.space_group_name_H-M   'P 1'
#
loop_
_entity.id
_entity.type
_entity.pdbx_description
1 polymer ?
#
loop_
_entity_poly.entity_id
_entity_poly.type
_entity_poly.pdbx_seq_one_letter_code
_entity_poly.pdbx_strand_id
1 'polypeptide(L)'
;MQLLPGALWADMVFGVSVGSVVLFVLKRFSKGKTIADIADVKEGKIEINGSELFVDGIYISNLLGTENAQRLFQTEGMAVVIYPREEHFRIALDNYGQRQAALFEATRAVGIKRYHFTRKDYEKGRIVIVLVPIIRDIDKFIAAVRQTPLLESLRKSHAVMKTNWVGKE
;
A
#
# COMPACT_ATOMS: atom_id res chain seq x y z
N MET A 1 7.57 51.01 26.60
CA MET A 1 7.00 49.96 25.74
C MET A 1 6.28 50.66 24.58
N GLN A 2 7.01 51.08 23.54
CA GLN A 2 6.39 51.74 22.37
C GLN A 2 5.68 50.67 21.55
N LEU A 3 4.35 50.79 21.44
CA LEU A 3 3.53 49.97 20.57
C LEU A 3 3.98 50.22 19.13
N LEU A 4 4.36 49.16 18.41
CA LEU A 4 4.76 49.23 17.00
C LEU A 4 3.69 49.97 16.19
N PRO A 5 4.06 50.84 15.23
CA PRO A 5 3.11 51.52 14.35
C PRO A 5 2.12 50.51 13.73
N GLY A 6 0.84 50.86 13.62
CA GLY A 6 -0.22 49.96 13.15
C GLY A 6 0.05 49.30 11.79
N ALA A 7 0.85 49.94 10.95
CA ALA A 7 1.33 49.38 9.68
C ALA A 7 2.19 48.11 9.88
N LEU A 8 3.09 48.09 10.86
CA LEU A 8 3.96 46.94 11.12
C LEU A 8 3.18 45.73 11.65
N TRP A 9 2.09 45.96 12.39
CA TRP A 9 1.18 44.90 12.81
C TRP A 9 0.43 44.29 11.63
N ALA A 10 -0.01 45.12 10.68
CA ALA A 10 -0.65 44.64 9.45
C ALA A 10 0.32 43.81 8.59
N ASP A 11 1.56 44.27 8.43
CA ASP A 11 2.61 43.55 7.70
C ASP A 11 2.93 42.19 8.35
N MET A 12 2.96 42.13 9.69
CA MET A 12 3.23 40.89 10.43
C MET A 12 2.09 39.88 10.27
N VAL A 13 0.82 40.32 10.38
CA VAL A 13 -0.35 39.47 10.16
C VAL A 13 -0.38 38.98 8.71
N PHE A 14 -0.08 39.86 7.74
CA PHE A 14 -0.02 39.47 6.33
C PHE A 14 1.08 38.42 6.09
N GLY A 15 2.29 38.63 6.61
CA GLY A 15 3.38 37.67 6.51
C GLY A 15 3.05 36.30 7.12
N VAL A 16 2.43 36.26 8.30
CA VAL A 16 1.98 35.01 8.93
C VAL A 16 0.90 34.32 8.09
N SER A 17 -0.04 35.08 7.52
CA SER A 17 -1.11 34.53 6.69
C SER A 17 -0.56 33.89 5.40
N VAL A 18 0.32 34.61 4.68
CA VAL A 18 0.94 34.11 3.45
C VAL A 18 1.84 32.91 3.75
N GLY A 19 2.66 32.98 4.81
CA GLY A 19 3.49 31.84 5.24
C GLY A 19 2.65 30.60 5.56
N SER A 20 1.51 30.77 6.24
CA SER A 20 0.59 29.68 6.56
C SER A 20 -0.02 29.06 5.30
N VAL A 21 -0.44 29.89 4.34
CA VAL A 21 -0.97 29.42 3.05
C VAL A 21 0.10 28.65 2.27
N VAL A 22 1.33 29.16 2.17
CA VAL A 22 2.42 28.49 1.47
C VAL A 22 2.76 27.15 2.12
N LEU A 23 2.84 27.09 3.46
CA LEU A 23 3.07 25.84 4.18
C LEU A 23 1.94 24.83 3.97
N PHE A 24 0.69 25.30 3.96
CA PHE A 24 -0.46 24.44 3.69
C PHE A 24 -0.41 23.86 2.28
N VAL A 25 -0.09 24.68 1.27
CA VAL A 25 0.08 24.25 -0.12
C VAL A 25 1.22 23.22 -0.21
N LEU A 26 2.39 23.52 0.34
CA LEU A 26 3.54 22.59 0.33
C LEU A 26 3.21 21.26 0.98
N LYS A 27 2.59 21.26 2.18
CA LYS A 27 2.17 20.04 2.86
C LYS A 27 1.21 19.21 2.01
N ARG A 28 0.32 19.89 1.28
CA ARG A 28 -0.69 19.24 0.43
C ARG A 28 -0.09 18.62 -0.83
N PHE A 29 0.93 19.25 -1.44
CA PHE A 29 1.67 18.71 -2.60
C PHE A 29 2.67 17.62 -2.22
N SER A 30 3.18 17.62 -0.98
CA SER A 30 4.08 16.58 -0.48
C SER A 30 3.39 15.25 -0.18
N LYS A 31 2.05 15.19 -0.13
CA LYS A 31 1.32 13.93 0.04
C LYS A 31 1.55 13.04 -1.20
N GLY A 32 2.20 11.89 -1.00
CA GLY A 32 2.46 10.89 -2.03
C GLY A 32 1.20 10.17 -2.49
N LYS A 33 1.29 9.48 -3.63
CA LYS A 33 0.25 8.56 -4.10
C LYS A 33 0.42 7.20 -3.46
N THR A 34 -0.68 6.47 -3.32
CA THR A 34 -0.74 5.16 -2.68
C THR A 34 -1.22 4.09 -3.64
N ILE A 35 -1.13 2.82 -3.25
CA ILE A 35 -1.68 1.71 -4.04
C ILE A 35 -3.20 1.89 -4.27
N ALA A 36 -3.94 2.44 -3.31
CA ALA A 36 -5.38 2.69 -3.45
C ALA A 36 -5.76 3.66 -4.59
N ASP A 37 -4.81 4.48 -5.06
CA ASP A 37 -5.03 5.38 -6.18
C ASP A 37 -5.03 4.62 -7.52
N ILE A 38 -4.22 3.55 -7.63
CA ILE A 38 -3.96 2.86 -8.90
C ILE A 38 -4.52 1.42 -8.96
N ALA A 39 -4.94 0.87 -7.83
CA ALA A 39 -5.40 -0.50 -7.70
C ALA A 39 -6.52 -0.63 -6.66
N ASP A 40 -7.32 -1.68 -6.83
CA ASP A 40 -8.26 -2.15 -5.84
C ASP A 40 -7.66 -3.33 -5.07
N VAL A 41 -7.93 -3.38 -3.78
CA VAL A 41 -7.34 -4.38 -2.87
C VAL A 41 -8.49 -5.13 -2.21
N LYS A 42 -8.51 -6.45 -2.36
CA LYS A 42 -9.56 -7.32 -1.85
C LYS A 42 -8.97 -8.49 -1.07
N GLU A 43 -9.77 -9.08 -0.19
CA GLU A 43 -9.43 -10.35 0.45
C GLU A 43 -9.29 -11.44 -0.62
N GLY A 44 -8.24 -12.25 -0.49
CA GLY A 44 -7.99 -13.41 -1.33
C GLY A 44 -8.32 -14.70 -0.59
N LYS A 45 -8.86 -15.68 -1.30
CA LYS A 45 -9.19 -16.98 -0.73
C LYS A 45 -7.98 -17.91 -0.80
N ILE A 46 -7.51 -18.37 0.36
CA ILE A 46 -6.40 -19.32 0.46
C ILE A 46 -6.90 -20.74 0.19
N GLU A 47 -6.21 -21.44 -0.69
CA GLU A 47 -6.45 -22.85 -1.00
C GLU A 47 -5.13 -23.61 -0.89
N ILE A 48 -5.15 -24.77 -0.23
CA ILE A 48 -3.96 -25.60 -0.03
C ILE A 48 -4.23 -26.95 -0.69
N ASN A 49 -3.38 -27.34 -1.63
CA ASN A 49 -3.45 -28.62 -2.31
C ASN A 49 -2.15 -29.39 -2.06
N GLY A 50 -2.17 -30.27 -1.06
CA GLY A 50 -0.96 -30.93 -0.58
C GLY A 50 0.07 -29.92 -0.09
N SER A 51 1.24 -29.88 -0.74
CA SER A 51 2.35 -28.98 -0.40
C SER A 51 2.26 -27.61 -1.07
N GLU A 52 1.29 -27.42 -1.97
CA GLU A 52 1.11 -26.22 -2.77
C GLU A 52 0.12 -25.24 -2.13
N LEU A 53 0.49 -23.96 -2.15
CA LEU A 53 -0.31 -22.83 -1.70
C LEU A 53 -0.85 -22.07 -2.91
N PHE A 54 -2.15 -21.90 -2.96
CA PHE A 54 -2.86 -21.09 -3.94
C PHE A 54 -3.64 -19.96 -3.26
N VAL A 55 -3.80 -18.85 -3.96
CA VAL A 55 -4.72 -17.77 -3.57
C VAL A 55 -5.52 -17.34 -4.80
N ASP A 56 -6.84 -17.41 -4.75
CA ASP A 56 -7.72 -17.13 -5.89
C ASP A 56 -7.28 -17.87 -7.18
N GLY A 57 -6.87 -19.13 -7.04
CA GLY A 57 -6.35 -19.98 -8.11
C GLY A 57 -4.93 -19.63 -8.59
N ILE A 58 -4.26 -18.63 -8.00
CA ILE A 58 -2.88 -18.24 -8.35
C ILE A 58 -1.91 -19.08 -7.52
N TYR A 59 -1.01 -19.81 -8.18
CA TYR A 59 0.06 -20.55 -7.51
C TYR A 59 1.02 -19.60 -6.80
N ILE A 60 1.25 -19.87 -5.50
CA ILE A 60 2.11 -19.02 -4.66
C ILE A 60 3.45 -19.69 -4.37
N SER A 61 3.41 -20.89 -3.78
CA SER A 61 4.57 -21.55 -3.22
C SER A 61 4.30 -23.03 -2.97
N ASN A 62 5.32 -23.87 -3.13
CA ASN A 62 5.30 -25.29 -2.74
C ASN A 62 5.98 -25.52 -1.38
N LEU A 63 6.13 -24.48 -0.56
CA LEU A 63 6.83 -24.56 0.73
C LEU A 63 5.97 -25.10 1.88
N LEU A 64 4.73 -25.52 1.62
CA LEU A 64 3.84 -26.12 2.63
C LEU A 64 4.04 -27.63 2.77
N GLY A 65 5.28 -28.11 2.67
CA GLY A 65 5.60 -29.55 2.73
C GLY A 65 5.46 -30.18 4.12
N THR A 66 5.13 -29.42 5.16
CA THR A 66 4.90 -29.95 6.52
C THR A 66 3.46 -29.74 6.94
N GLU A 67 2.88 -30.71 7.65
CA GLU A 67 1.51 -30.62 8.19
C GLU A 67 1.32 -29.37 9.05
N ASN A 68 2.34 -28.97 9.80
CA ASN A 68 2.29 -27.77 10.63
C ASN A 68 2.17 -26.49 9.80
N ALA A 69 2.94 -26.38 8.70
CA ALA A 69 2.83 -25.22 7.81
C ALA A 69 1.46 -25.16 7.11
N GLN A 70 0.94 -26.30 6.66
CA GLN A 70 -0.39 -26.40 6.07
C GLN A 70 -1.46 -25.98 7.08
N ARG A 71 -1.41 -26.52 8.30
CA ARG A 71 -2.34 -26.20 9.38
C ARG A 71 -2.31 -24.71 9.70
N LEU A 72 -1.13 -24.10 9.84
CA LEU A 72 -1.00 -22.67 10.12
C LEU A 72 -1.68 -21.81 9.05
N PHE A 73 -1.48 -22.09 7.76
CA PHE A 73 -2.15 -21.34 6.70
C PHE A 73 -3.65 -21.61 6.64
N GLN A 74 -4.11 -22.84 6.90
CA GLN A 74 -5.53 -23.17 6.96
C GLN A 74 -6.25 -22.47 8.11
N THR A 75 -5.63 -22.40 9.29
CA THR A 75 -6.29 -21.87 10.48
C THR A 75 -6.08 -20.39 10.69
N GLU A 76 -4.92 -19.86 10.32
CA GLU A 76 -4.48 -18.50 10.66
C GLU A 76 -4.04 -17.67 9.44
N GLY A 77 -3.87 -18.27 8.26
CA GLY A 77 -3.42 -17.56 7.07
C GLY A 77 -4.40 -16.47 6.63
N MET A 78 -3.86 -15.35 6.17
CA MET A 78 -4.63 -14.30 5.50
C MET A 78 -3.99 -13.97 4.16
N ALA A 79 -4.82 -13.68 3.16
CA ALA A 79 -4.36 -13.27 1.85
C ALA A 79 -5.13 -12.05 1.34
N VAL A 80 -4.43 -11.25 0.57
CA VAL A 80 -4.95 -10.07 -0.11
C VAL A 80 -4.48 -10.10 -1.55
N VAL A 81 -5.38 -9.70 -2.46
CA VAL A 81 -5.12 -9.60 -3.89
C VAL A 81 -5.28 -8.15 -4.33
N ILE A 82 -4.25 -7.63 -5.00
CA ILE A 82 -4.19 -6.29 -5.57
C ILE A 82 -4.54 -6.41 -7.05
N TYR A 83 -5.59 -5.71 -7.46
CA TYR A 83 -6.09 -5.65 -8.83
C TYR A 83 -5.74 -4.28 -9.44
N PRO A 84 -4.87 -4.21 -10.45
CA PRO A 84 -4.62 -2.97 -11.18
C PRO A 84 -5.94 -2.45 -11.79
N ARG A 85 -6.25 -1.16 -11.62
CA ARG A 85 -7.44 -0.57 -12.25
C ARG A 85 -7.30 -0.43 -13.77
N GLU A 86 -6.07 -0.22 -14.23
CA GLU A 86 -5.73 -0.07 -15.64
C GLU A 86 -4.44 -0.81 -15.95
N GLU A 87 -4.28 -1.26 -17.19
CA GLU A 87 -3.16 -2.09 -17.61
C GLU A 87 -1.80 -1.39 -17.41
N HIS A 88 -1.73 -0.08 -17.62
CA HIS A 88 -0.48 0.67 -17.45
C HIS A 88 -0.02 0.76 -15.99
N PHE A 89 -0.93 0.62 -15.00
CA PHE A 89 -0.56 0.58 -13.58
C PHE A 89 0.12 -0.73 -13.18
N ARG A 90 -0.03 -1.79 -13.99
CA ARG A 90 0.68 -3.07 -13.80
C ARG A 90 2.19 -2.86 -13.75
N ILE A 91 2.75 -1.98 -14.57
CA ILE A 91 4.19 -1.72 -14.60
C ILE A 91 4.70 -1.26 -13.22
N ALA A 92 3.94 -0.39 -12.56
CA ALA A 92 4.28 0.09 -11.22
C ALA A 92 4.10 -1.02 -10.18
N LEU A 93 3.01 -1.75 -10.24
CA LEU A 93 2.67 -2.78 -9.27
C LEU A 93 3.59 -4.01 -9.40
N ASP A 94 3.93 -4.45 -10.60
CA ASP A 94 4.79 -5.60 -10.89
C ASP A 94 6.23 -5.39 -10.44
N ASN A 95 6.65 -4.12 -10.32
CA ASN A 95 7.96 -3.74 -9.81
C ASN A 95 8.24 -4.46 -8.49
N TYR A 96 9.38 -5.14 -8.42
CA TYR A 96 9.74 -5.92 -7.25
C TYR A 96 9.78 -5.09 -5.96
N GLY A 97 10.33 -3.87 -6.03
CA GLY A 97 10.41 -2.97 -4.88
C GLY A 97 9.03 -2.55 -4.38
N GLN A 98 8.08 -2.28 -5.28
CA GLN A 98 6.71 -1.92 -4.89
C GLN A 98 6.00 -3.09 -4.20
N ARG A 99 6.19 -4.31 -4.69
CA ARG A 99 5.64 -5.52 -4.05
C ARG A 99 6.24 -5.76 -2.68
N GLN A 100 7.54 -5.55 -2.52
CA GLN A 100 8.21 -5.63 -1.23
C GLN A 100 7.73 -4.54 -0.27
N ALA A 101 7.52 -3.31 -0.75
CA ALA A 101 6.96 -2.23 0.05
C ALA A 101 5.54 -2.57 0.56
N ALA A 102 4.67 -3.10 -0.31
CA ALA A 102 3.33 -3.53 0.07
C ALA A 102 3.35 -4.69 1.07
N LEU A 103 4.24 -5.67 0.87
CA LEU A 103 4.45 -6.77 1.80
C LEU A 103 4.98 -6.29 3.16
N PHE A 104 5.90 -5.32 3.17
CA PHE A 104 6.45 -4.72 4.38
C PHE A 104 5.39 -3.94 5.17
N GLU A 105 4.59 -3.12 4.50
CA GLU A 105 3.50 -2.39 5.17
C GLU A 105 2.44 -3.35 5.73
N ALA A 106 2.12 -4.42 5.01
CA ALA A 106 1.26 -5.47 5.52
C ALA A 106 1.82 -6.13 6.79
N THR A 107 3.08 -6.59 6.76
CA THR A 107 3.69 -7.25 7.93
C THR A 107 3.88 -6.29 9.10
N ARG A 108 4.10 -5.00 8.84
CA ARG A 108 4.15 -3.95 9.88
C ARG A 108 2.80 -3.75 10.56
N ALA A 109 1.70 -3.79 9.80
CA ALA A 109 0.37 -3.50 10.31
C ALA A 109 -0.26 -4.65 11.12
N VAL A 110 -0.12 -5.89 10.63
CA VAL A 110 -0.74 -7.07 11.28
C VAL A 110 0.26 -7.97 12.02
N GLY A 111 1.56 -7.65 11.94
CA GLY A 111 2.63 -8.49 12.46
C GLY A 111 2.83 -9.75 11.61
N ILE A 112 3.99 -10.39 11.73
CA ILE A 112 4.27 -11.69 11.11
C ILE A 112 4.54 -12.74 12.17
N LYS A 113 3.70 -13.77 12.23
CA LYS A 113 3.91 -14.94 13.09
C LYS A 113 4.87 -15.91 12.42
N ARG A 114 4.61 -16.25 11.16
CA ARG A 114 5.43 -17.16 10.35
C ARG A 114 5.05 -17.05 8.88
N TYR A 115 5.99 -17.28 7.95
CA TYR A 115 5.77 -17.35 6.50
C TYR A 115 5.05 -16.13 5.88
N HIS A 116 5.64 -15.59 4.83
CA HIS A 116 5.02 -14.51 4.08
C HIS A 116 5.51 -14.60 2.65
N PHE A 117 4.59 -14.46 1.71
CA PHE A 117 4.86 -14.60 0.30
C PHE A 117 4.19 -13.48 -0.47
N THR A 118 4.88 -13.02 -1.51
CA THR A 118 4.28 -12.22 -2.57
C THR A 118 4.55 -12.86 -3.92
N ARG A 119 3.50 -12.88 -4.74
CA ARG A 119 3.57 -13.37 -6.13
C ARG A 119 2.79 -12.46 -7.05
N LYS A 120 3.28 -12.36 -8.27
CA LYS A 120 2.57 -11.71 -9.36
C LYS A 120 1.88 -12.80 -10.19
N ASP A 121 0.67 -12.51 -10.60
CA ASP A 121 -0.07 -13.26 -11.59
C ASP A 121 0.32 -12.77 -12.99
N TYR A 122 0.83 -13.67 -13.81
CA TYR A 122 1.28 -13.34 -15.17
C TYR A 122 0.11 -13.04 -16.11
N GLU A 123 -1.06 -13.64 -15.89
CA GLU A 123 -2.19 -13.50 -16.79
C GLU A 123 -2.87 -12.14 -16.62
N LYS A 124 -3.35 -11.86 -15.40
CA LYS A 124 -4.18 -10.68 -15.12
C LYS A 124 -3.43 -9.52 -14.47
N GLY A 125 -2.13 -9.68 -14.20
CA GLY A 125 -1.31 -8.65 -13.54
C GLY A 125 -1.71 -8.38 -12.09
N ARG A 126 -2.38 -9.35 -11.47
CA ARG A 126 -2.76 -9.29 -10.05
C ARG A 126 -1.54 -9.55 -9.19
N ILE A 127 -1.52 -8.98 -7.99
CA ILE A 127 -0.47 -9.29 -7.02
C ILE A 127 -1.10 -9.87 -5.78
N VAL A 128 -0.59 -11.03 -5.38
CA VAL A 128 -0.98 -11.69 -4.16
C VAL A 128 0.03 -11.36 -3.07
N ILE A 129 -0.49 -11.05 -1.89
CA ILE A 129 0.23 -11.01 -0.64
C ILE A 129 -0.46 -11.99 0.30
N VAL A 130 0.29 -12.97 0.82
CA VAL A 130 -0.24 -13.99 1.74
C VAL A 130 0.75 -14.21 2.87
N LEU A 131 0.26 -14.28 4.10
CA LEU A 131 1.10 -14.41 5.30
C LEU A 131 0.34 -15.04 6.46
N VAL A 132 1.06 -15.56 7.45
CA VAL A 132 0.47 -15.92 8.75
C VAL A 132 0.75 -14.78 9.74
N PRO A 133 -0.27 -13.96 10.06
CA PRO A 133 -0.14 -12.77 10.88
C PRO A 133 -0.13 -13.09 12.37
N ILE A 134 0.25 -12.10 13.19
CA ILE A 134 0.02 -12.15 14.65
C ILE A 134 -1.41 -11.67 14.95
N ILE A 135 -1.83 -10.59 14.30
CA ILE A 135 -3.16 -9.98 14.42
C ILE A 135 -4.01 -10.43 13.23
N ARG A 136 -5.08 -11.18 13.49
CA ARG A 136 -5.96 -11.74 12.45
C ARG A 136 -7.09 -10.78 12.09
N ASP A 137 -6.74 -9.69 11.42
CA ASP A 137 -7.64 -8.61 11.05
C ASP A 137 -7.46 -8.29 9.56
N ILE A 138 -8.38 -8.82 8.73
CA ILE A 138 -8.32 -8.69 7.27
C ILE A 138 -8.54 -7.26 6.81
N ASP A 139 -9.37 -6.49 7.51
CA ASP A 139 -9.65 -5.10 7.18
C ASP A 139 -8.40 -4.24 7.39
N LYS A 140 -7.68 -4.45 8.50
CA LYS A 140 -6.37 -3.80 8.72
C LYS A 140 -5.35 -4.22 7.68
N PHE A 141 -5.32 -5.48 7.29
CA PHE A 141 -4.41 -5.97 6.26
C PHE A 141 -4.69 -5.29 4.90
N ILE A 142 -5.95 -5.26 4.48
CA ILE A 142 -6.39 -4.56 3.26
C ILE A 142 -6.05 -3.07 3.34
N ALA A 143 -6.36 -2.42 4.47
CA ALA A 143 -6.09 -1.00 4.67
C ALA A 143 -4.59 -0.67 4.57
N ALA A 144 -3.73 -1.49 5.18
CA ALA A 144 -2.28 -1.32 5.14
C ALA A 144 -1.73 -1.42 3.70
N VAL A 145 -2.17 -2.43 2.96
CA VAL A 145 -1.78 -2.59 1.55
C VAL A 145 -2.30 -1.42 0.70
N ARG A 146 -3.53 -0.94 0.94
CA ARG A 146 -4.11 0.22 0.25
C ARG A 146 -3.33 1.51 0.49
N GLN A 147 -2.92 1.75 1.73
CA GLN A 147 -2.19 2.96 2.15
C GLN A 147 -0.70 2.92 1.84
N THR A 148 -0.19 1.80 1.29
CA THR A 148 1.21 1.68 0.91
C THR A 148 1.58 2.76 -0.11
N PRO A 149 2.61 3.59 0.14
CA PRO A 149 3.03 4.62 -0.78
C PRO A 149 3.65 4.01 -2.05
N LEU A 150 3.44 4.67 -3.19
CA LEU A 150 4.12 4.32 -4.43
C LEU A 150 5.56 4.82 -4.40
N LEU A 151 6.50 3.97 -4.84
CA LEU A 151 7.92 4.33 -4.94
C LEU A 151 8.13 5.49 -5.92
N GLU A 152 9.07 6.38 -5.59
CA GLU A 152 9.38 7.57 -6.39
C GLU A 152 9.82 7.23 -7.82
N SER A 153 10.53 6.11 -8.00
CA SER A 153 10.93 5.58 -9.31
C SER A 153 9.74 5.25 -10.21
N LEU A 154 8.57 4.99 -9.65
CA LEU A 154 7.34 4.64 -10.36
C LEU A 154 6.40 5.84 -10.52
N ARG A 155 6.47 6.81 -9.60
CA ARG A 155 5.66 8.04 -9.62
C ARG A 155 5.90 8.91 -10.86
N LYS A 156 7.10 8.85 -11.44
CA LYS A 156 7.48 9.65 -12.62
C LYS A 156 6.83 9.16 -13.93
N SER A 157 6.13 8.03 -13.92
CA SER A 157 5.35 7.60 -15.07
C SER A 157 4.19 8.57 -15.32
N HIS A 158 4.05 9.05 -16.57
CA HIS A 158 2.98 9.97 -16.98
C HIS A 158 1.58 9.48 -16.61
N ALA A 159 1.39 8.17 -16.58
CA ALA A 159 0.10 7.56 -16.30
C ALA A 159 -0.27 7.65 -14.82
N VAL A 160 0.71 7.44 -13.91
CA VAL A 160 0.52 7.62 -12.47
C VAL A 160 0.30 9.08 -12.11
N MET A 161 0.90 10.04 -12.84
CA MET A 161 0.70 11.47 -12.57
C MET A 161 -0.74 11.95 -12.79
N LYS A 162 -1.48 11.35 -13.72
CA LYS A 162 -2.87 11.74 -14.04
C LYS A 162 -3.90 11.29 -12.99
N THR A 163 -3.57 10.30 -12.17
CA THR A 163 -4.49 9.72 -11.17
C THR A 163 -4.65 10.65 -9.97
N ASN A 164 -5.73 11.44 -9.89
CA ASN A 164 -6.04 12.41 -8.82
C ASN A 164 -4.90 13.36 -8.38
N TRP A 165 -5.15 14.67 -8.52
CA TRP A 165 -4.29 15.74 -8.00
C TRP A 165 -4.28 15.84 -6.46
N VAL A 166 -5.09 15.01 -5.82
CA VAL A 166 -5.37 15.03 -4.39
C VAL A 166 -5.12 13.62 -3.87
N GLY A 167 -4.00 13.41 -3.17
CA GLY A 167 -3.81 12.18 -2.41
C GLY A 167 -5.00 12.03 -1.46
N LYS A 168 -5.74 10.92 -1.60
CA LYS A 168 -6.87 10.63 -0.72
C LYS A 168 -6.36 10.34 0.68
N GLU A 169 -7.04 10.90 1.68
CA GLU A 169 -6.79 10.63 3.10
C GLU A 169 -7.29 9.23 3.50
#